data_AF-M5CC94-F1
#
_entry.id   AF-M5CC94-F1
#
_cell.length_a   1.000
_cell.length_b   1.000
_cell.length_c   1.000
_cell.angle_alpha   90.00
_cell.angle_beta   90.00
_cell.angle_gamma   90.00
#
_symmetry.space_group_name_H-M   'P 1'
#
loop_
_entity.id
_entity.type
_entity.pdbx_description
1 polymer ?
#
loop_
_entity_poly.entity_id
_entity_poly.type
_entity_poly.pdbx_seq_one_letter_code
_entity_poly.pdbx_strand_id
1 'polypeptide(L)'
;MHFTYLLVLAGLVSASPLHLDREIGRRGNLPNPVSVATAKTYLAELKVAAPVTNPPYDRNKFRHWITVEGKCDARETVIKRDATFEVTVDSQCRAIAGSWKSDYDDLMVASATMLDIDHIVPLKEAWQAGAWNWTQEMRRDFANDLVRPQLLAVSVSTSFEYDTKG
;
A
#
# COMPACT_ATOMS: atom_id res chain seq x y z
N MET A 1 -41.99 26.07 57.40
CA MET A 1 -42.48 25.44 56.16
C MET A 1 -41.73 26.06 54.99
N HIS A 2 -40.64 25.43 54.52
CA HIS A 2 -39.90 25.85 53.32
C HIS A 2 -39.76 24.62 52.42
N PHE A 3 -40.45 24.65 51.29
CA PHE A 3 -40.40 23.62 50.25
C PHE A 3 -39.25 23.97 49.29
N THR A 4 -38.20 23.17 49.29
CA THR A 4 -37.09 23.30 48.34
C THR A 4 -37.43 22.47 47.10
N TYR A 5 -37.60 23.13 45.95
CA TYR A 5 -37.79 22.47 44.66
C TYR A 5 -36.46 21.89 44.14
N LEU A 6 -36.40 20.59 43.90
CA LEU A 6 -35.33 19.96 43.10
C LEU A 6 -35.69 20.10 41.62
N LEU A 7 -34.89 20.86 40.87
CA LEU A 7 -34.90 20.87 39.40
C LEU A 7 -34.07 19.67 38.90
N VAL A 8 -34.70 18.72 38.24
CA VAL A 8 -34.02 17.65 37.51
C VAL A 8 -33.71 18.15 36.10
N LEU A 9 -32.43 18.45 35.83
CA LEU A 9 -31.94 18.71 34.48
C LEU A 9 -31.73 17.36 33.76
N ALA A 10 -32.63 17.03 32.84
CA ALA A 10 -32.41 15.95 31.88
C ALA A 10 -31.41 16.43 30.82
N GLY A 11 -30.15 15.96 30.91
CA GLY A 11 -29.15 16.18 29.87
C GLY A 11 -29.45 15.34 28.64
N LEU A 12 -29.74 15.99 27.50
CA LEU A 12 -29.73 15.35 26.19
C LEU A 12 -28.29 15.05 25.80
N VAL A 13 -27.89 13.78 25.83
CA VAL A 13 -26.64 13.33 25.21
C VAL A 13 -26.90 13.26 23.71
N SER A 14 -26.47 14.29 22.97
CA SER A 14 -26.40 14.20 21.51
C SER A 14 -25.22 13.30 21.14
N ALA A 15 -25.49 12.04 20.79
CA ALA A 15 -24.53 11.22 20.08
C ALA A 15 -24.33 11.84 18.70
N SER A 16 -23.28 12.65 18.51
CA SER A 16 -22.85 13.03 17.18
C SER A 16 -22.54 11.75 16.42
N PRO A 17 -23.19 11.46 15.28
CA PRO A 17 -22.80 10.32 14.47
C PRO A 17 -21.33 10.55 14.11
N LEU A 18 -20.46 9.62 14.51
CA LEU A 18 -19.10 9.56 13.99
C LEU A 18 -19.23 9.51 12.47
N HIS A 19 -18.91 10.62 11.80
CA HIS A 19 -18.89 10.72 10.35
C HIS A 19 -17.84 9.72 9.84
N LEU A 20 -18.28 8.50 9.57
CA LEU A 20 -17.52 7.46 8.88
C LEU A 20 -17.39 7.75 7.37
N ASP A 21 -17.84 8.93 6.94
CA ASP A 21 -17.70 9.47 5.59
C ASP A 21 -16.41 10.29 5.42
N ARG A 22 -15.48 10.22 6.38
CA ARG A 22 -14.14 10.76 6.17
C ARG A 22 -13.49 9.94 5.06
N GLU A 23 -13.34 10.55 3.89
CA GLU A 23 -12.57 9.94 2.80
C GLU A 23 -11.23 9.47 3.36
N ILE A 24 -10.86 8.23 3.03
CA ILE A 24 -9.55 7.70 3.36
C ILE A 24 -8.57 8.50 2.51
N GLY A 25 -7.95 9.50 3.13
CA GLY A 25 -6.95 10.33 2.47
C GLY A 25 -5.79 9.47 1.95
N ARG A 26 -5.26 9.84 0.79
CA ARG A 26 -4.04 9.26 0.22
C ARG A 26 -2.92 9.24 1.27
N ARG A 27 -2.35 8.07 1.56
CA ARG A 27 -1.13 7.97 2.36
C ARG A 27 0.07 8.15 1.43
N GLY A 28 0.81 9.23 1.62
CA GLY A 28 2.01 9.51 0.84
C GLY A 28 1.74 9.52 -0.66
N ASN A 29 2.55 8.77 -1.41
CA ASN A 29 2.47 8.73 -2.87
C ASN A 29 1.71 7.52 -3.44
N LEU A 30 1.05 6.73 -2.59
CA LEU A 30 0.21 5.62 -3.04
C LEU A 30 -0.98 6.09 -3.89
N PRO A 31 -1.50 5.29 -4.84
CA PRO A 31 -2.79 5.56 -5.47
C PRO A 31 -3.92 5.75 -4.45
N ASN A 32 -4.94 6.52 -4.83
CA ASN A 32 -6.10 6.73 -3.95
C ASN A 32 -6.77 5.38 -3.64
N PRO A 33 -7.04 5.09 -2.36
CA PRO A 33 -7.79 3.90 -2.00
C PRO A 33 -9.24 4.00 -2.51
N VAL A 34 -9.90 2.85 -2.62
CA VAL A 34 -11.36 2.82 -2.86
C VAL A 34 -12.11 3.47 -1.70
N SER A 35 -13.37 3.87 -1.94
CA SER A 35 -14.21 4.46 -0.89
C SER A 35 -14.39 3.51 0.31
N VAL A 36 -14.66 4.07 1.49
CA VAL A 36 -14.95 3.29 2.72
C VAL A 36 -16.09 2.30 2.48
N ALA A 37 -17.15 2.73 1.77
CA ALA A 37 -18.29 1.88 1.46
C ALA A 37 -17.87 0.69 0.58
N THR A 38 -17.09 0.93 -0.46
CA THR A 38 -16.55 -0.12 -1.34
C THR A 38 -15.64 -1.08 -0.57
N ALA A 39 -14.75 -0.56 0.27
CA ALA A 39 -13.85 -1.37 1.08
C ALA A 39 -14.62 -2.31 2.03
N LYS A 40 -15.72 -1.83 2.64
CA LYS A 40 -16.61 -2.67 3.47
C LYS A 40 -17.28 -3.79 2.67
N THR A 41 -17.70 -3.52 1.43
CA THR A 41 -18.25 -4.55 0.55
C THR A 41 -17.20 -5.63 0.26
N TYR A 42 -15.99 -5.24 -0.15
CA TYR A 42 -14.91 -6.20 -0.38
C TYR A 42 -14.56 -7.01 0.88
N LEU A 43 -14.48 -6.35 2.04
CA LEU A 43 -14.20 -7.01 3.31
C LEU A 43 -15.25 -8.07 3.66
N ALA A 44 -16.54 -7.79 3.41
CA ALA A 44 -17.62 -8.74 3.68
C ALA A 44 -17.59 -9.99 2.76
N GLU A 45 -16.94 -9.90 1.61
CA GLU A 45 -16.77 -11.01 0.66
C GLU A 45 -15.56 -11.91 1.01
N LEU A 46 -14.65 -11.44 1.88
CA LEU A 46 -13.44 -12.18 2.23
C LEU A 46 -13.77 -13.42 3.07
N LYS A 47 -13.24 -14.56 2.63
CA LYS A 47 -13.25 -15.80 3.40
C LYS A 47 -12.04 -15.82 4.34
N VAL A 48 -12.30 -15.94 5.63
CA VAL A 48 -11.24 -16.16 6.63
C VAL A 48 -10.78 -17.62 6.56
N ALA A 49 -9.47 -17.82 6.39
CA ALA A 49 -8.84 -19.13 6.35
C ALA A 49 -7.49 -19.11 7.07
N ALA A 50 -7.00 -20.28 7.46
CA ALA A 50 -5.64 -20.42 7.97
C ALA A 50 -4.61 -20.17 6.84
N PRO A 51 -3.43 -19.60 7.15
CA PRO A 51 -2.39 -19.38 6.16
C PRO A 51 -1.87 -20.71 5.59
N VAL A 52 -1.63 -20.76 4.29
CA VAL A 52 -1.10 -21.93 3.61
C VAL A 52 0.43 -21.94 3.70
N THR A 53 1.00 -23.06 4.15
CA THR A 53 2.46 -23.28 4.20
C THR A 53 2.96 -24.33 3.21
N ASN A 54 2.05 -25.05 2.55
CA ASN A 54 2.35 -26.03 1.51
C ASN A 54 1.43 -25.78 0.29
N PRO A 55 1.96 -25.52 -0.91
CA PRO A 55 3.39 -25.49 -1.25
C PRO A 55 4.16 -24.37 -0.53
N PRO A 56 5.48 -24.56 -0.27
CA PRO A 56 6.31 -23.51 0.29
C PRO A 56 6.31 -22.29 -0.63
N TYR A 57 6.55 -21.12 -0.04
CA TYR A 57 6.62 -19.87 -0.78
C TYR A 57 7.71 -19.93 -1.88
N ASP A 58 7.34 -19.56 -3.10
CA ASP A 58 8.27 -19.44 -4.23
C ASP A 58 8.21 -18.03 -4.82
N ARG A 59 9.19 -17.20 -4.42
CA ARG A 59 9.36 -15.82 -4.87
C ARG A 59 9.42 -15.71 -6.41
N ASN A 60 10.00 -16.71 -7.08
CA ASN A 60 10.20 -16.70 -8.53
C ASN A 60 8.88 -16.82 -9.32
N LYS A 61 7.78 -17.19 -8.65
CA LYS A 61 6.44 -17.23 -9.26
C LYS A 61 5.82 -15.84 -9.42
N PHE A 62 6.34 -14.82 -8.73
CA PHE A 62 5.93 -13.42 -8.83
C PHE A 62 6.90 -12.65 -9.72
N ARG A 63 6.69 -12.75 -11.04
CA ARG A 63 7.54 -12.07 -12.03
C ARG A 63 7.42 -10.54 -11.90
N HIS A 64 8.55 -9.89 -11.66
CA HIS A 64 8.75 -8.45 -11.61
C HIS A 64 10.16 -8.18 -12.18
N TRP A 65 10.50 -7.00 -12.70
CA TRP A 65 9.69 -5.82 -12.99
C TRP A 65 9.28 -5.84 -14.47
N ILE A 66 7.98 -5.72 -14.77
CA ILE A 66 7.51 -5.73 -16.17
C ILE A 66 7.62 -4.34 -16.81
N THR A 67 7.90 -4.29 -18.11
CA THR A 67 7.80 -3.05 -18.89
C THR A 67 6.37 -2.52 -18.86
N VAL A 68 6.22 -1.25 -18.46
CA VAL A 68 4.94 -0.54 -18.41
C VAL A 68 4.79 0.33 -19.66
N GLU A 69 5.78 1.19 -19.90
CA GLU A 69 5.79 2.10 -21.04
C GLU A 69 7.22 2.35 -21.52
N GLY A 70 7.46 2.19 -22.82
CA GLY A 70 8.78 2.42 -23.41
C GLY A 70 9.88 1.59 -22.75
N LYS A 71 10.81 2.27 -22.06
CA LYS A 71 11.89 1.65 -21.28
C LYS A 71 11.63 1.60 -19.78
N CYS A 72 10.53 2.18 -19.33
CA CYS A 72 10.16 2.21 -17.92
C CYS A 72 9.49 0.89 -17.54
N ASP A 73 10.07 0.19 -16.57
CA ASP A 73 9.39 -0.91 -15.91
C ASP A 73 8.54 -0.42 -14.72
N ALA A 74 7.85 -1.35 -14.06
CA ALA A 74 7.03 -1.02 -12.90
C ALA A 74 7.85 -0.37 -11.77
N ARG A 75 9.14 -0.72 -11.59
CA ARG A 75 10.01 -0.07 -10.58
C ARG A 75 10.26 1.39 -10.94
N GLU A 76 10.74 1.66 -12.14
CA GLU A 76 11.04 3.03 -12.56
C GLU A 76 9.76 3.89 -12.62
N THR A 77 8.62 3.27 -12.91
CA THR A 77 7.32 3.94 -12.88
C THR A 77 6.96 4.39 -11.45
N VAL A 78 7.17 3.54 -10.44
CA VAL A 78 6.94 3.91 -9.03
C VAL A 78 7.93 4.96 -8.55
N ILE A 79 9.22 4.83 -8.90
CA ILE A 79 10.25 5.83 -8.56
C ILE A 79 9.84 7.21 -9.10
N LYS A 80 9.39 7.30 -10.35
CA LYS A 80 8.89 8.56 -10.91
C LYS A 80 7.63 9.06 -10.20
N ARG A 81 6.65 8.18 -9.97
CA ARG A 81 5.36 8.52 -9.33
C ARG A 81 5.54 9.07 -7.91
N ASP A 82 6.50 8.52 -7.17
CA ASP A 82 6.66 8.77 -5.73
C ASP A 82 7.70 9.86 -5.42
N ALA A 83 8.19 10.56 -6.44
CA ALA A 83 9.11 11.66 -6.22
C ALA A 83 8.37 12.90 -5.67
N THR A 84 9.02 13.61 -4.75
CA THR A 84 8.55 14.90 -4.22
C THR A 84 8.76 16.04 -5.23
N PHE A 85 9.70 15.87 -6.16
CA PHE A 85 10.01 16.81 -7.24
C PHE A 85 10.20 16.03 -8.55
N GLU A 86 10.15 16.74 -9.68
CA GLU A 86 10.44 16.17 -11.01
C GLU A 86 11.75 15.36 -11.02
N VAL A 87 11.67 14.14 -11.57
CA VAL A 87 12.79 13.20 -11.67
C VAL A 87 13.45 13.35 -13.03
N THR A 88 14.77 13.53 -13.05
CA THR A 88 15.54 13.40 -14.29
C THR A 88 15.86 11.92 -14.51
N VAL A 89 15.57 11.42 -15.72
CA VAL A 89 15.86 10.04 -16.09
C VAL A 89 16.82 9.93 -17.26
N ASP A 90 17.55 8.82 -17.32
CA ASP A 90 18.38 8.48 -18.47
C ASP A 90 17.57 7.82 -19.62
N SER A 91 18.27 7.44 -20.69
CA SER A 91 17.65 6.80 -21.87
C SER A 91 17.02 5.43 -21.59
N GLN A 92 17.30 4.82 -20.44
CA GLN A 92 16.72 3.56 -19.99
C GLN A 92 15.65 3.79 -18.91
N CYS A 93 15.17 5.03 -18.74
CA CYS A 93 14.17 5.43 -17.75
C CYS A 93 14.64 5.36 -16.29
N ARG A 94 15.94 5.14 -16.04
CA ARG A 94 16.45 5.12 -14.66
C ARG A 94 16.56 6.53 -14.12
N ALA A 95 16.07 6.74 -12.90
CA ALA A 95 16.23 8.00 -12.19
C ALA A 95 17.72 8.30 -11.89
N ILE A 96 18.21 9.43 -12.41
CA ILE A 96 19.58 9.92 -12.19
C ILE A 96 19.63 11.17 -11.30
N ALA A 97 18.49 11.83 -11.11
CA ALA A 97 18.32 12.90 -10.11
C ALA A 97 16.86 12.98 -9.68
N GLY A 98 16.63 13.26 -8.40
CA GLY A 98 15.30 13.43 -7.83
C GLY A 98 15.37 13.56 -6.31
N SER A 99 14.20 13.66 -5.67
CA SER A 99 14.08 13.60 -4.22
C SER A 99 12.78 12.90 -3.86
N TRP A 100 12.83 12.11 -2.81
CA TRP A 100 11.73 11.28 -2.32
C TRP A 100 11.63 11.42 -0.81
N LYS A 101 10.42 11.32 -0.28
CA LYS A 101 10.20 11.14 1.15
C LYS A 101 9.74 9.70 1.35
N SER A 102 10.51 8.92 2.11
CA SER A 102 10.15 7.55 2.43
C SER A 102 9.02 7.54 3.46
N ASP A 103 7.89 6.90 3.12
CA ASP A 103 6.68 6.89 3.95
C ASP A 103 6.78 6.01 5.21
N TYR A 104 7.85 5.22 5.36
CA TYR A 104 8.03 4.31 6.50
C TYR A 104 8.86 4.93 7.63
N ASP A 105 9.79 5.81 7.31
CA ASP A 105 10.73 6.44 8.27
C ASP A 105 10.84 7.96 8.12
N ASP A 106 10.02 8.56 7.24
CA ASP A 106 10.03 10.00 6.92
C ASP A 106 11.38 10.54 6.39
N LEU A 107 12.31 9.66 6.00
CA LEU A 107 13.62 10.09 5.50
C LEU A 107 13.51 10.69 4.11
N MET A 108 14.19 11.82 3.91
CA MET A 108 14.40 12.39 2.59
C MET A 108 15.55 11.66 1.90
N VAL A 109 15.26 11.07 0.74
CA VAL A 109 16.20 10.33 -0.09
C VAL A 109 16.44 11.15 -1.37
N ALA A 110 17.71 11.35 -1.75
CA ALA A 110 18.08 12.13 -2.94
C ALA A 110 18.73 11.28 -4.06
N SER A 111 18.80 9.97 -3.86
CA SER A 111 19.36 9.02 -4.84
C SER A 111 18.43 7.84 -5.01
N ALA A 112 18.10 7.51 -6.26
CA ALA A 112 17.24 6.37 -6.58
C ALA A 112 17.87 5.02 -6.18
N THR A 113 19.19 4.94 -6.05
CA THR A 113 19.88 3.73 -5.55
C THR A 113 19.69 3.51 -4.05
N MET A 114 19.24 4.53 -3.31
CA MET A 114 18.91 4.45 -1.89
C MET A 114 17.40 4.21 -1.67
N LEU A 115 16.65 3.95 -2.75
CA LEU A 115 15.26 3.56 -2.71
C LEU A 115 15.12 2.08 -3.01
N ASP A 116 14.11 1.48 -2.39
CA ASP A 116 13.51 0.25 -2.87
C ASP A 116 12.02 0.45 -3.18
N ILE A 117 11.43 -0.47 -3.94
CA ILE A 117 9.99 -0.49 -4.21
C ILE A 117 9.39 -1.64 -3.42
N ASP A 118 8.73 -1.29 -2.31
CA ASP A 118 8.13 -2.25 -1.40
C ASP A 118 6.71 -2.62 -1.82
N HIS A 119 6.32 -3.85 -1.49
CA HIS A 119 4.97 -4.37 -1.66
C HIS A 119 4.18 -4.19 -0.36
N ILE A 120 3.20 -3.28 -0.33
CA ILE A 120 2.35 -3.00 0.85
C ILE A 120 1.71 -4.27 1.41
N VAL A 121 1.18 -5.11 0.53
CA VAL A 121 0.88 -6.51 0.87
C VAL A 121 2.06 -7.35 0.41
N PRO A 122 2.89 -7.90 1.31
CA PRO A 122 4.08 -8.60 0.86
C PRO A 122 3.72 -9.89 0.12
N LEU A 123 4.59 -10.30 -0.80
CA LEU A 123 4.25 -11.35 -1.77
C LEU A 123 4.14 -12.73 -1.11
N LYS A 124 4.85 -12.94 -0.02
CA LYS A 124 4.74 -14.13 0.82
C LYS A 124 3.37 -14.22 1.48
N GLU A 125 2.86 -13.13 2.03
CA GLU A 125 1.54 -13.04 2.65
C GLU A 125 0.46 -13.30 1.59
N ALA A 126 0.60 -12.73 0.39
CA ALA A 126 -0.29 -13.03 -0.73
C ALA A 126 -0.26 -14.53 -1.10
N TRP A 127 0.93 -15.15 -1.14
CA TRP A 127 1.08 -16.59 -1.38
C TRP A 127 0.34 -17.41 -0.33
N GLN A 128 0.58 -17.15 0.95
CA GLN A 128 -0.05 -17.85 2.08
C GLN A 128 -1.57 -17.63 2.13
N ALA A 129 -2.05 -16.49 1.63
CA ALA A 129 -3.47 -16.16 1.49
C ALA A 129 -4.15 -16.81 0.26
N GLY A 130 -3.42 -17.54 -0.59
CA GLY A 130 -4.00 -18.31 -1.70
C GLY A 130 -3.40 -18.02 -3.08
N ALA A 131 -2.50 -17.03 -3.20
CA ALA A 131 -1.87 -16.72 -4.49
C ALA A 131 -0.97 -17.85 -5.02
N TRP A 132 -0.65 -18.86 -4.19
CA TRP A 132 -0.02 -20.11 -4.63
C TRP A 132 -0.81 -20.82 -5.74
N ASN A 133 -2.15 -20.72 -5.71
CA ASN A 133 -3.03 -21.36 -6.68
C ASN A 133 -3.42 -20.46 -7.86
N TRP A 134 -2.95 -19.21 -7.88
CA TRP A 134 -3.22 -18.29 -8.99
C TRP A 134 -2.52 -18.73 -10.27
N THR A 135 -2.98 -18.20 -11.41
CA THR A 135 -2.20 -18.29 -12.65
C THR A 135 -0.91 -17.47 -12.50
N GLN A 136 0.08 -17.75 -13.36
CA GLN A 136 1.30 -16.95 -13.39
C GLN A 136 1.02 -15.48 -13.74
N GLU A 137 0.05 -15.22 -14.60
CA GLU A 137 -0.36 -13.87 -15.00
C GLU A 137 -0.94 -13.09 -13.81
N MET A 138 -1.85 -13.68 -13.02
CA MET A 138 -2.39 -13.03 -11.83
C MET A 138 -1.30 -12.66 -10.80
N ARG A 139 -0.32 -13.55 -10.57
CA ARG A 139 0.82 -13.24 -9.69
C ARG A 139 1.72 -12.15 -10.25
N ARG A 140 1.97 -12.16 -11.57
CA ARG A 140 2.71 -11.09 -12.26
C ARG A 140 1.97 -9.76 -12.09
N ASP A 141 0.67 -9.72 -12.35
CA ASP A 141 -0.11 -8.50 -12.29
C ASP A 141 -0.17 -7.94 -10.86
N PHE A 142 -0.31 -8.81 -9.85
CA PHE A 142 -0.23 -8.41 -8.43
C PHE A 142 1.15 -7.84 -8.06
N ALA A 143 2.24 -8.46 -8.52
CA ALA A 143 3.59 -8.01 -8.22
C ALA A 143 3.96 -6.67 -8.90
N ASN A 144 3.22 -6.25 -9.92
CA ASN A 144 3.47 -5.02 -10.69
C ASN A 144 2.26 -4.06 -10.65
N ASP A 145 1.43 -4.16 -9.62
CA ASP A 145 0.18 -3.40 -9.54
C ASP A 145 0.43 -1.92 -9.24
N LEU A 146 0.18 -1.09 -10.25
CA LEU A 146 0.31 0.37 -10.19
C LEU A 146 -1.02 1.10 -9.94
N VAL A 147 -2.14 0.39 -9.99
CA VAL A 147 -3.49 0.97 -9.90
C VAL A 147 -3.98 0.99 -8.46
N ARG A 148 -3.73 -0.08 -7.71
CA ARG A 148 -4.06 -0.19 -6.29
C ARG A 148 -2.85 0.22 -5.42
N PRO A 149 -3.04 0.51 -4.13
CA PRO A 149 -1.96 0.90 -3.22
C PRO A 149 -1.07 -0.29 -2.84
N GLN A 150 -0.37 -0.87 -3.81
CA GLN A 150 0.42 -2.08 -3.64
C GLN A 150 1.93 -1.83 -3.72
N LEU A 151 2.40 -0.91 -4.57
CA LEU A 151 3.83 -0.60 -4.70
C LEU A 151 4.14 0.79 -4.15
N LEU A 152 5.24 0.94 -3.42
CA LEU A 152 5.67 2.20 -2.80
C LEU A 152 7.19 2.36 -2.79
N ALA A 153 7.70 3.54 -3.15
CA ALA A 153 9.11 3.85 -2.98
C ALA A 153 9.43 4.14 -1.50
N VAL A 154 10.36 3.38 -0.93
CA VAL A 154 10.79 3.50 0.48
C VAL A 154 12.31 3.55 0.57
N SER A 155 12.85 4.02 1.69
CA SER A 155 14.29 3.94 1.95
C SER A 155 14.74 2.48 1.98
N VAL A 156 15.93 2.19 1.44
CA VAL A 156 16.48 0.81 1.48
C VAL A 156 16.62 0.25 2.91
N SER A 157 16.70 1.12 3.93
CA SER A 157 16.77 0.71 5.34
C SER A 157 15.43 0.22 5.91
N THR A 158 14.32 0.56 5.27
CA THR A 158 12.96 0.19 5.71
C THR A 158 12.27 -0.81 4.80
N SER A 159 12.81 -1.02 3.59
CA SER A 159 12.40 -2.15 2.77
C SER A 159 12.72 -3.45 3.51
N PHE A 160 11.69 -4.16 3.96
CA PHE A 160 11.89 -5.43 4.63
C PHE A 160 12.01 -6.52 3.58
N GLU A 161 13.19 -7.12 3.52
CA GLU A 161 13.54 -8.33 2.76
C GLU A 161 12.77 -9.60 3.22
N TYR A 162 11.48 -9.50 3.57
CA TYR A 162 10.61 -10.69 3.66
C TYR A 162 10.45 -11.39 2.30
N ASP A 163 10.85 -10.71 1.23
CA ASP A 163 10.85 -11.13 -0.16
C ASP A 163 12.11 -11.93 -0.60
N THR A 164 13.19 -12.06 0.19
CA THR A 164 14.44 -12.72 -0.25
C THR A 164 14.84 -13.98 0.49
N LYS A 165 14.07 -14.43 1.49
CA LYS A 165 14.35 -15.70 2.18
C LYS A 165 13.27 -16.75 1.92
N GLY A 166 13.39 -17.36 0.75
CA GLY A 166 13.05 -18.77 0.51
C GLY A 166 14.33 -19.59 0.59
#